data_AF-A0AAV8Y2S9-F1
#
_entry.id   AF-A0AAV8Y2S9-F1
#
_cell.length_a   1.000
_cell.length_b   1.000
_cell.length_c   1.000
_cell.angle_alpha   90.00
_cell.angle_beta   90.00
_cell.angle_gamma   90.00
#
_symmetry.space_group_name_H-M   'P 1'
#
loop_
_entity.id
_entity.type
_entity.pdbx_description
1 polymer ?
#
loop_
_entity_poly.entity_id
_entity_poly.type
_entity_poly.pdbx_seq_one_letter_code
_entity_poly.pdbx_strand_id
1 'polypeptide(L)'
;MSYLTESLKIEILMMIGYGDRARTQCEAVRLFRVTHPDLPPLNQGIISKIEAQYREMGHVRKVPSKRQAVVDDDMKLNLLLALEENPITPARQLARDNRYKKDHFSLMTLLMEQDTCVYSSTN
;
A
#
# COMPACT_ATOMS: atom_id res chain seq x y z
N MET A 1 -0.39 -13.57 1.55
CA MET A 1 0.14 -14.34 0.41
C MET A 1 1.66 -14.28 0.47
N SER A 2 2.30 -15.20 1.20
CA SER A 2 3.66 -14.99 1.74
C SER A 2 4.81 -15.68 1.01
N TYR A 3 4.57 -16.73 0.21
CA TYR A 3 5.65 -17.46 -0.47
C TYR A 3 5.81 -17.09 -1.95
N LEU A 4 4.81 -16.45 -2.54
CA LEU A 4 4.82 -16.14 -3.97
C LEU A 4 5.56 -14.83 -4.21
N THR A 5 6.81 -14.96 -4.62
CA THR A 5 7.68 -13.84 -5.00
C THR A 5 7.14 -13.14 -6.25
N GLU A 6 7.58 -11.90 -6.49
CA GLU A 6 7.17 -11.14 -7.68
C GLU A 6 7.55 -11.87 -8.96
N SER A 7 8.73 -12.50 -9.01
CA SER A 7 9.18 -13.30 -10.15
C SER A 7 8.21 -14.45 -10.45
N LEU A 8 7.76 -15.20 -9.44
CA LEU A 8 6.80 -16.28 -9.62
C LEU A 8 5.44 -15.75 -10.09
N LYS A 9 5.01 -14.57 -9.64
CA LYS A 9 3.78 -13.94 -10.14
C LYS A 9 3.88 -13.55 -11.61
N ILE A 10 5.03 -13.02 -12.02
CA ILE A 10 5.32 -12.69 -13.42
C ILE A 10 5.30 -13.98 -14.26
N GLU A 11 5.90 -15.05 -13.75
CA GLU A 11 5.91 -16.35 -14.43
C GLU A 11 4.49 -16.90 -14.62
N ILE A 12 3.63 -16.80 -13.61
CA ILE A 12 2.22 -17.15 -13.72
C ILE A 12 1.53 -16.32 -14.82
N LEU A 13 1.79 -15.02 -14.91
CA LEU A 13 1.24 -14.19 -16.00
C LEU A 13 1.75 -14.62 -17.37
N MET A 14 3.02 -15.00 -17.50
CA MET A 14 3.57 -15.56 -18.75
C MET A 14 2.92 -16.91 -19.10
N MET A 15 2.60 -17.73 -18.10
CA MET A 15 1.89 -19.00 -18.29
C MET A 15 0.44 -18.82 -18.74
N ILE A 16 -0.27 -17.79 -18.25
CA ILE A 16 -1.59 -17.41 -18.76
C ILE A 16 -1.46 -16.91 -20.20
N GLY A 17 -0.44 -16.11 -20.49
CA GLY A 17 -0.25 -15.51 -21.82
C GLY A 17 -1.17 -14.30 -22.06
N TYR A 18 -1.19 -13.81 -23.30
CA TYR A 18 -1.98 -12.65 -23.70
C TYR A 18 -2.55 -12.83 -25.12
N GLY A 19 -3.66 -12.15 -25.41
CA GLY A 19 -4.31 -12.19 -26.73
C GLY A 19 -4.82 -13.60 -27.08
N ASP A 20 -4.59 -14.01 -28.33
CA ASP A 20 -5.08 -15.29 -28.88
C ASP A 20 -4.41 -16.54 -28.27
N ARG A 21 -3.34 -16.36 -27.48
CA ARG A 21 -2.63 -17.43 -26.78
C ARG A 21 -2.96 -17.49 -25.29
N ALA A 22 -4.06 -16.86 -24.87
CA ALA A 22 -4.51 -16.90 -23.49
C ALA A 22 -4.95 -18.32 -23.10
N ARG A 23 -4.27 -18.88 -22.11
CA ARG A 23 -4.64 -20.14 -21.45
C ARG A 23 -5.66 -19.88 -20.36
N THR A 24 -6.45 -20.89 -20.04
CA THR A 24 -7.36 -20.83 -18.90
C THR A 24 -6.58 -20.83 -17.59
N GLN A 25 -7.15 -20.26 -16.53
CA GLN A 25 -6.51 -20.26 -15.21
C GLN A 25 -6.28 -21.69 -14.69
N CYS A 26 -7.15 -22.66 -15.02
CA CYS A 26 -6.96 -24.07 -14.68
C CYS A 26 -5.73 -24.68 -15.36
N GLU A 27 -5.50 -24.37 -16.63
CA GLU A 27 -4.31 -24.81 -17.35
C GLU A 27 -3.05 -24.15 -16.77
N ALA A 28 -3.11 -22.87 -16.41
CA ALA A 28 -2.01 -22.18 -15.76
C ALA A 28 -1.66 -22.82 -14.41
N VAL A 29 -2.64 -23.22 -13.59
CA VAL A 29 -2.41 -23.99 -12.35
C VAL A 29 -1.69 -25.30 -12.66
N ARG A 30 -2.17 -26.04 -13.67
CA ARG A 30 -1.58 -27.34 -14.04
C ARG A 30 -0.14 -27.16 -14.51
N LEU A 31 0.11 -26.15 -15.34
CA LEU A 31 1.44 -25.85 -15.87
C LEU A 31 2.40 -25.44 -14.74
N PHE A 32 1.95 -24.56 -13.84
CA PHE A 32 2.74 -24.12 -12.70
C PHE A 32 3.11 -25.29 -11.77
N ARG A 33 2.19 -26.23 -11.55
CA ARG A 33 2.47 -27.43 -10.75
C ARG A 33 3.50 -28.36 -11.39
N VAL A 34 3.54 -28.42 -12.73
CA VAL A 34 4.51 -29.22 -13.47
C VAL A 34 5.89 -28.56 -13.46
N THR A 35 5.95 -27.23 -13.61
CA THR A 35 7.22 -26.49 -13.62
C THR A 35 7.83 -26.32 -12.24
N HIS A 36 7.00 -26.23 -11.19
CA HIS A 36 7.42 -26.03 -9.81
C HIS A 36 6.87 -27.13 -8.88
N PRO A 37 7.35 -28.38 -9.00
CA PRO A 37 6.84 -29.50 -8.20
C PRO A 37 7.15 -29.37 -6.70
N ASP A 38 8.21 -28.64 -6.35
CA ASP A 38 8.66 -28.44 -4.97
C ASP A 38 7.89 -27.34 -4.23
N LEU A 39 7.09 -26.54 -4.95
CA LEU A 39 6.31 -25.45 -4.37
C LEU A 39 4.92 -25.93 -3.92
N PRO A 40 4.33 -25.25 -2.91
CA PRO A 40 2.95 -25.52 -2.52
C PRO A 40 2.01 -25.35 -3.72
N PRO A 41 0.98 -26.23 -3.85
CA PRO A 41 0.06 -26.15 -4.96
C PRO A 41 -0.72 -24.83 -4.93
N LEU A 42 -0.84 -24.21 -6.11
CA LEU A 42 -1.65 -23.02 -6.29
C LEU A 42 -3.10 -23.39 -6.55
N ASN A 43 -3.99 -22.58 -6.00
CA ASN A 43 -5.39 -22.61 -6.35
C ASN A 43 -5.67 -21.61 -7.48
N GLN A 44 -6.67 -21.89 -8.32
CA GLN A 44 -7.15 -21.01 -9.37
C GLN A 44 -7.45 -19.60 -8.85
N GLY A 45 -8.03 -19.48 -7.65
CA GLY A 45 -8.31 -18.19 -7.03
C GLY A 45 -7.07 -17.32 -6.77
N ILE A 46 -5.89 -17.93 -6.59
CA ILE A 46 -4.63 -17.18 -6.46
C ILE A 46 -4.23 -16.61 -7.81
N ILE A 47 -4.31 -17.42 -8.88
CA ILE A 47 -4.01 -16.99 -10.25
C ILE A 47 -4.96 -15.87 -10.67
N SER A 48 -6.27 -16.03 -10.43
CA SER A 48 -7.27 -14.99 -10.72
C SER A 48 -6.97 -13.68 -10.01
N LYS A 49 -6.54 -13.72 -8.74
CA LYS A 49 -6.15 -12.51 -7.99
C LYS A 49 -4.91 -11.85 -8.58
N ILE A 50 -3.91 -12.62 -8.99
CA ILE A 50 -2.69 -12.08 -9.62
C ILE A 50 -3.02 -11.44 -10.97
N GLU A 51 -3.85 -12.10 -11.78
CA GLU A 51 -4.31 -11.57 -13.06
C GLU A 51 -5.11 -10.27 -12.88
N ALA A 52 -6.08 -10.26 -11.96
CA ALA A 52 -6.87 -9.07 -11.65
C ALA A 52 -5.98 -7.93 -11.17
N GLN A 53 -5.05 -8.23 -10.25
CA GLN A 53 -4.06 -7.27 -9.76
C GLN A 53 -3.27 -6.62 -10.90
N TYR A 54 -2.80 -7.44 -11.85
CA TYR A 54 -2.04 -6.95 -12.99
C TYR A 54 -2.89 -6.13 -13.96
N ARG A 55 -4.12 -6.56 -14.26
CA ARG A 55 -5.02 -5.81 -15.14
C ARG A 55 -5.42 -4.45 -14.56
N GLU A 56 -5.58 -4.37 -13.24
CA GLU A 56 -5.98 -3.14 -12.55
C GLU A 56 -4.80 -2.16 -12.34
N MET A 57 -3.65 -2.65 -11.87
CA MET A 57 -2.53 -1.79 -11.48
C MET A 57 -1.36 -1.77 -12.49
N GLY A 58 -1.38 -2.64 -13.51
CA GLY A 58 -0.27 -2.81 -14.45
C GLY A 58 0.96 -3.51 -13.86
N HIS A 59 0.91 -3.94 -12.59
CA HIS A 59 2.02 -4.60 -11.91
C HIS A 59 1.55 -5.59 -10.84
N VAL A 60 2.41 -6.58 -10.53
CA VAL A 60 2.16 -7.60 -9.48
C VAL A 60 2.86 -7.32 -8.16
N ARG A 61 3.49 -6.15 -8.04
CA ARG A 61 4.21 -5.71 -6.84
C ARG A 61 3.31 -5.77 -5.62
N LYS A 62 3.87 -6.17 -4.49
CA LYS A 62 3.12 -6.17 -3.24
C LYS A 62 2.84 -4.72 -2.87
N VAL A 63 1.56 -4.33 -2.89
CA VAL A 63 1.16 -3.01 -2.38
C VAL A 63 1.50 -3.01 -0.89
N PRO A 64 2.39 -2.10 -0.43
CA PRO A 64 2.61 -1.96 1.00
C PRO A 64 1.25 -1.63 1.60
N SER A 65 0.81 -2.46 2.56
CA SER A 65 -0.35 -2.11 3.38
C SER A 65 0.05 -0.87 4.16
N LYS A 66 -0.18 0.30 3.59
CA LYS A 66 -0.19 1.54 4.35
C LYS A 66 -1.38 1.36 5.27
N ARG A 67 -1.13 0.89 6.49
CA ARG A 67 -1.97 1.27 7.63
C ARG A 67 -1.80 2.77 7.79
N GLN A 68 -2.40 3.55 6.89
CA GLN A 68 -2.74 4.93 7.18
C GLN A 68 -3.73 4.81 8.31
N ALA A 69 -3.24 4.89 9.54
CA ALA A 69 -4.15 5.15 10.64
C ALA A 69 -4.76 6.50 10.31
N VAL A 70 -6.06 6.46 9.99
CA VAL A 70 -6.86 7.62 9.63
C VAL A 70 -6.78 8.54 10.83
N VAL A 71 -6.00 9.61 10.70
CA VAL A 71 -6.10 10.73 11.64
C VAL A 71 -7.35 11.44 11.17
N ASP A 72 -8.36 11.45 12.04
CA ASP A 72 -9.61 12.13 11.81
C ASP A 72 -9.37 13.60 11.47
N ASP A 73 -10.16 14.19 10.58
CA ASP A 73 -9.92 15.55 10.11
C ASP A 73 -10.14 16.58 11.24
N ASP A 74 -11.08 16.31 12.15
CA ASP A 74 -11.27 17.10 13.37
C ASP A 74 -10.04 17.07 14.28
N MET A 75 -9.38 15.91 14.36
CA MET A 75 -8.13 15.76 15.12
C MET A 75 -7.00 16.56 14.47
N LYS A 76 -6.90 16.57 13.14
CA LYS A 76 -5.91 17.40 12.44
C LYS A 76 -6.17 18.88 12.69
N LEU A 77 -7.41 19.31 12.59
CA LEU A 77 -7.78 20.71 12.82
C LEU A 77 -7.42 21.18 14.24
N ASN A 78 -7.75 20.38 15.26
CA ASN A 78 -7.41 20.70 16.65
C ASN A 78 -5.89 20.80 16.87
N LEU A 79 -5.10 19.93 16.24
CA LEU A 79 -3.64 19.96 16.31
C LEU A 79 -3.06 21.22 15.67
N LEU A 80 -3.64 21.70 14.56
CA LEU A 80 -3.19 22.91 13.87
C LEU A 80 -3.55 24.16 14.65
N LEU A 81 -4.77 24.25 15.19
CA LEU A 81 -5.20 25.37 16.04
C LEU A 81 -4.29 25.49 17.27
N ALA A 82 -3.99 24.38 17.95
CA ALA A 82 -3.09 24.38 19.10
C ALA A 82 -1.64 24.75 18.74
N LEU A 83 -1.19 24.49 17.51
CA LEU A 83 0.11 24.94 17.01
C LEU A 83 0.11 26.43 16.67
N GLU A 84 -0.97 26.94 16.07
CA GLU A 84 -1.17 28.37 15.79
C GLU A 84 -1.20 29.19 17.08
N GLU A 85 -1.88 28.69 18.11
CA GLU A 85 -1.93 29.32 19.44
C GLU A 85 -0.56 29.34 20.13
N ASN A 86 0.26 28.29 19.98
CA ASN A 86 1.58 28.20 20.59
C ASN A 86 2.59 27.44 19.71
N PRO A 87 3.31 28.12 18.81
CA PRO A 87 4.17 27.48 17.80
C PRO A 87 5.44 26.86 18.37
N ILE A 88 5.83 27.20 19.59
CA ILE A 88 6.99 26.62 20.28
C ILE A 88 6.68 25.31 21.00
N THR A 89 5.42 24.87 20.98
CA THR A 89 5.00 23.67 21.70
C THR A 89 5.65 22.43 21.07
N PRO A 90 6.39 21.62 21.85
CA PRO A 90 7.03 20.44 21.29
C PRO A 90 5.97 19.43 20.84
N ALA A 91 6.17 18.78 19.69
CA ALA A 91 5.21 17.83 19.11
C ALA A 91 4.79 16.70 20.06
N ARG A 92 5.66 16.30 21.01
CA ARG A 92 5.31 15.32 22.05
C ARG A 92 4.24 15.83 23.01
N GLN A 93 4.29 17.11 23.36
CA GLN A 93 3.33 17.74 24.25
C GLN A 93 2.01 17.95 23.51
N LEU A 94 2.08 18.47 22.28
CA LEU A 94 0.92 18.65 21.40
C LEU A 94 0.14 17.33 21.16
N ALA A 95 0.85 16.23 20.97
CA ALA A 95 0.27 14.90 20.83
C ALA A 95 -0.45 14.43 22.09
N ARG A 96 0.10 14.71 23.29
CA ARG A 96 -0.52 14.33 24.56
C ARG A 96 -1.80 15.12 24.81
N ASP A 97 -1.74 16.43 24.61
CA ASP A 97 -2.84 17.34 24.92
C ASP A 97 -4.05 17.07 24.03
N ASN A 98 -3.81 16.69 22.77
CA ASN A 98 -4.85 16.31 21.80
C ASN A 98 -5.17 14.81 21.77
N ARG A 99 -4.66 14.01 22.72
CA ARG A 99 -4.87 12.54 22.78
C ARG A 99 -4.53 11.83 21.45
N TYR A 100 -3.52 12.33 20.75
CA TYR A 100 -3.05 11.76 19.49
C TYR A 100 -2.45 10.38 19.75
N LYS A 101 -3.08 9.36 19.15
CA LYS A 101 -2.76 7.95 19.45
C LYS A 101 -1.52 7.41 18.73
N LYS A 102 -0.90 8.19 17.83
CA LYS A 102 0.33 7.78 17.12
C LYS A 102 1.57 8.41 17.73
N ASP A 103 2.72 7.91 17.30
CA ASP A 103 4.01 8.46 17.66
C ASP A 103 4.14 9.93 17.22
N HIS A 104 4.78 10.74 18.06
CA HIS A 104 5.12 12.15 17.79
C HIS A 104 5.86 12.36 16.45
N PHE A 105 6.59 11.35 15.94
CA PHE A 105 7.18 11.38 14.60
C PHE A 105 6.13 11.45 13.49
N SER A 106 5.03 10.71 13.61
CA SER A 106 3.92 10.79 12.64
C SER A 106 3.20 12.14 12.70
N LEU A 107 3.18 12.79 13.87
CA LEU A 107 2.67 14.15 14.00
C LEU A 107 3.58 15.16 13.31
N MET A 108 4.90 15.06 13.50
CA MET A 108 5.89 15.88 12.79
C MET A 108 5.76 15.75 11.27
N THR A 109 5.60 14.53 10.73
CA THR A 109 5.35 14.34 9.29
C THR A 109 4.07 15.04 8.84
N LEU A 110 2.98 14.93 9.61
CA LEU A 110 1.72 15.59 9.29
C LEU A 110 1.85 17.13 9.29
N LEU A 111 2.59 17.69 10.26
CA LEU A 111 2.84 19.13 10.34
C LEU A 111 3.73 19.62 9.18
N MET A 112 4.81 18.88 8.86
CA MET A 112 5.68 19.20 7.72
C MET A 112 4.96 19.11 6.37
N GLU A 113 4.05 18.15 6.19
CA GLU A 113 3.23 18.03 4.98
C GLU A 113 2.36 19.28 4.76
N GLN A 114 1.90 19.94 5.83
CA GLN A 114 1.09 21.16 5.70
C GLN A 114 1.91 22.42 5.39
N ASP A 115 3.12 22.55 5.95
CA ASP A 115 4.01 23.68 5.64
C ASP A 115 4.44 23.71 4.15
N THR A 116 4.55 22.54 3.51
CA THR A 116 4.89 22.47 2.07
C THR A 116 3.78 22.96 1.13
N CYS A 117 2.53 23.05 1.61
CA CYS A 117 1.42 23.58 0.80
C CYS A 117 1.38 25.12 0.77
N VAL A 118 2.05 25.81 1.70
CA VAL A 118 2.05 27.29 1.75
C VAL A 118 3.07 27.90 0.78
N TYR A 119 4.16 27.20 0.47
CA TYR A 119 5.22 27.71 -0.41
C TYR A 119 4.99 27.46 -1.91
N SER A 120 3.96 26.73 -2.30
CA SER A 120 3.67 26.42 -3.72
C SER A 120 2.62 27.32 -4.37
N SER A 121 2.09 28.32 -3.65
CA SER A 121 1.05 29.25 -4.17
C SER A 121 1.55 30.68 -4.45
N THR A 122 2.86 30.91 -4.59
CA THR A 122 3.38 32.18 -5.13
C THR A 122 4.37 31.92 -6.27
N ASN A 123 3.83 31.77 -7.48
CA ASN A 123 4.44 32.23 -8.73
C ASN A 123 3.38 32.32 -9.82
#